data_AF-A0A9E2VMH2-F1
#
_entry.id   AF-A0A9E2VMH2-F1
#
_cell.length_a   1.000
_cell.length_b   1.000
_cell.length_c   1.000
_cell.angle_alpha   90.00
_cell.angle_beta   90.00
_cell.angle_gamma   90.00
#
_symmetry.space_group_name_H-M   'P 1'
#
loop_
_entity.id
_entity.type
_entity.pdbx_description
1 polymer ?
#
loop_
_entity_poly.entity_id
_entity_poly.type
_entity_poly.pdbx_seq_one_letter_code
_entity_poly.pdbx_strand_id
1 'polypeptide(L)'
;MKTSRLAVCALMCSVWCVKALAEPTCPPERAMRLDPVALIGGREVPGKPEFVERHEGAEYHFESAESRAVFVADKGKYAAVDGGACGSMGPLSGVGDARRATVYQGKLYFFASDGCKATFLRDPGKCIEVAAAKPTGDAAATERAAELLDKLTAWCGGAEALKQLQTLEMTTTNVTKSGDKEWKNVRTTRIAFPDRFAERDAWNDSWWEFVSAGGVGGSKSHKESIALAESRRAAFVRWMLRHPIVLLKMRDRPGFVAMADEPKAESVPGDAVMQVWCAGALTRIAIRESDGSLLWIEFVGRDETLKIGTMRRVFTRFETVNGVRMPVEWKRIADDKEEKSEGRLDTCKAGVQFEEDVFRVAKEYER
;
A
#
# COMPACT_ATOMS: atom_id res chain seq x y z
N MET A 1 54.97 -32.88 9.09
CA MET A 1 54.24 -31.61 8.95
C MET A 1 53.22 -31.77 7.83
N LYS A 2 51.95 -32.01 8.18
CA LYS A 2 50.86 -32.23 7.23
C LYS A 2 50.22 -30.89 6.90
N THR A 3 50.11 -30.61 5.61
CA THR A 3 49.47 -29.43 5.02
C THR A 3 47.95 -29.60 5.06
N SER A 4 47.27 -28.70 5.78
CA SER A 4 45.80 -28.65 5.84
C SER A 4 45.30 -27.42 5.10
N ARG A 5 44.58 -27.67 3.99
CA ARG A 5 43.82 -26.68 3.22
C ARG A 5 42.69 -26.12 4.09
N LEU A 6 42.67 -24.81 4.34
CA LEU A 6 41.49 -24.12 4.87
C LEU A 6 40.53 -23.86 3.71
N ALA A 7 39.43 -24.61 3.68
CA ALA A 7 38.26 -24.27 2.89
C ALA A 7 37.46 -23.19 3.63
N VAL A 8 37.29 -22.03 3.00
CA VAL A 8 36.39 -20.97 3.49
C VAL A 8 34.96 -21.45 3.26
N CYS A 9 34.30 -21.81 4.36
CA CYS A 9 32.92 -22.25 4.37
C CYS A 9 32.01 -21.02 4.19
N ALA A 10 31.38 -20.89 3.03
CA ALA A 10 30.36 -19.89 2.76
C ALA A 10 29.12 -20.19 3.63
N LEU A 11 28.85 -19.34 4.62
CA LEU A 11 27.59 -19.35 5.36
C LEU A 11 26.45 -18.93 4.42
N MET A 12 25.74 -19.91 3.88
CA MET A 12 24.43 -19.72 3.27
C MET A 12 23.46 -19.25 4.34
N CYS A 13 23.02 -17.99 4.23
CA CYS A 13 21.91 -17.45 4.99
C CYS A 13 20.62 -18.10 4.45
N SER A 14 20.26 -19.24 5.05
CA SER A 14 19.07 -19.99 4.73
C SER A 14 17.84 -19.19 5.15
N VAL A 15 16.92 -19.06 4.20
CA VAL A 15 15.58 -18.50 4.36
C VAL A 15 14.87 -19.28 5.47
N TRP A 16 14.70 -18.66 6.63
CA TRP A 16 13.77 -19.15 7.64
C TRP A 16 12.36 -18.87 7.13
N CYS A 17 11.84 -19.88 6.42
CA CYS A 17 10.47 -19.99 6.01
C CYS A 17 9.58 -19.95 7.27
N VAL A 18 8.65 -18.99 7.28
CA VAL A 18 7.64 -18.84 8.32
C VAL A 18 6.81 -20.12 8.37
N LYS A 19 7.02 -20.96 9.38
CA LYS A 19 6.03 -21.95 9.79
C LYS A 19 4.90 -21.23 10.53
N ALA A 20 3.99 -20.62 9.78
CA ALA A 20 2.66 -20.33 10.28
C ALA A 20 1.78 -21.51 9.89
N LEU A 21 1.70 -22.51 10.78
CA LEU A 21 0.58 -23.45 10.73
C LEU A 21 -0.67 -22.62 11.01
N ALA A 22 -1.58 -22.56 10.04
CA ALA A 22 -2.88 -21.95 10.19
C ALA A 22 -3.71 -22.82 11.15
N GLU A 23 -3.61 -22.53 12.45
CA GLU A 23 -4.63 -22.92 13.41
C GLU A 23 -5.95 -22.21 13.05
N PRO A 24 -7.12 -22.82 13.31
CA PRO A 24 -8.40 -22.13 13.15
C PRO A 24 -8.46 -21.01 14.19
N THR A 25 -8.00 -19.84 13.80
CA THR A 25 -8.00 -18.67 14.67
C THR A 25 -9.44 -18.28 14.94
N CYS A 26 -9.80 -18.20 16.22
CA CYS A 26 -10.95 -17.42 16.66
C CYS A 26 -10.91 -16.07 15.91
N PRO A 27 -12.03 -15.58 15.35
CA PRO A 27 -12.06 -14.29 14.70
C PRO A 27 -11.38 -13.23 15.58
N PRO A 28 -10.64 -12.28 14.99
CA PRO A 28 -9.96 -11.26 15.77
C PRO A 28 -10.95 -10.54 16.67
N GLU A 29 -10.65 -10.45 17.97
CA GLU A 29 -11.46 -9.68 18.91
C GLU A 29 -11.40 -8.19 18.53
N ARG A 30 -12.57 -7.55 18.46
CA ARG A 30 -12.71 -6.15 18.04
C ARG A 30 -13.10 -5.23 19.20
N ALA A 31 -13.40 -5.78 20.36
CA ALA A 31 -13.62 -5.04 21.60
C ALA A 31 -12.30 -4.85 22.36
N MET A 32 -11.80 -3.62 22.38
CA MET A 32 -10.73 -3.17 23.27
C MET A 32 -11.28 -3.05 24.69
N ARG A 33 -10.95 -4.02 25.54
CA ARG A 33 -11.43 -4.09 26.94
C ARG A 33 -10.61 -3.24 27.92
N LEU A 34 -9.45 -2.74 27.52
CA LEU A 34 -8.71 -1.74 28.27
C LEU A 34 -9.06 -0.36 27.77
N ASP A 35 -9.09 0.61 28.68
CA ASP A 35 -9.29 2.01 28.36
C ASP A 35 -8.14 2.53 27.46
N PRO A 36 -8.41 2.92 26.21
CA PRO A 36 -7.36 3.35 25.28
C PRO A 36 -6.72 4.69 25.69
N VAL A 37 -7.45 5.56 26.39
CA VAL A 37 -6.91 6.84 26.89
C VAL A 37 -5.95 6.57 28.04
N ALA A 38 -6.35 5.71 28.99
CA ALA A 38 -5.48 5.27 30.07
C ALA A 38 -4.26 4.53 29.52
N LEU A 39 -4.45 3.65 28.54
CA LEU A 39 -3.39 2.83 27.93
C LEU A 39 -2.34 3.69 27.22
N ILE A 40 -2.76 4.69 26.43
CA ILE A 40 -1.82 5.65 25.82
C ILE A 40 -1.09 6.48 26.88
N GLY A 41 -1.73 6.75 28.02
CA GLY A 41 -1.10 7.33 29.20
C GLY A 41 -0.21 6.38 30.01
N GLY A 42 -0.04 5.12 29.58
CA GLY A 42 0.81 4.11 30.22
C GLY A 42 0.14 3.31 31.34
N ARG A 43 -1.19 3.36 31.48
CA ARG A 43 -1.95 2.59 32.48
C ARG A 43 -2.84 1.56 31.80
N GLU A 44 -2.73 0.30 32.21
CA GLU A 44 -3.65 -0.76 31.79
C GLU A 44 -4.85 -0.79 32.74
N VAL A 45 -5.90 -0.02 32.41
CA VAL A 45 -7.15 -0.03 33.20
C VAL A 45 -8.27 -0.69 32.42
N PRO A 46 -8.95 -1.71 32.98
CA PRO A 46 -10.15 -2.27 32.37
C PRO A 46 -11.24 -1.22 32.21
N GLY A 47 -11.83 -1.17 31.01
CA GLY A 47 -13.02 -0.38 30.78
C GLY A 47 -14.27 -1.05 31.35
N LYS A 48 -15.33 -0.24 31.54
CA LYS A 48 -16.63 -0.70 32.04
C LYS A 48 -17.62 -0.85 30.88
N PRO A 49 -18.54 -1.83 30.92
CA PRO A 49 -19.55 -2.02 29.88
C PRO A 49 -20.52 -0.84 29.74
N GLU A 50 -20.59 0.03 30.76
CA GLU A 50 -21.39 1.26 30.78
C GLU A 50 -20.79 2.38 29.93
N PHE A 51 -19.47 2.35 29.71
CA PHE A 51 -18.72 3.38 28.98
C PHE A 51 -18.09 2.76 27.74
N VAL A 52 -18.81 2.83 26.63
CA VAL A 52 -18.42 2.23 25.36
C VAL A 52 -18.54 3.25 24.22
N GLU A 53 -17.62 3.18 23.26
CA GLU A 53 -17.68 3.92 22.00
C GLU A 53 -17.31 3.00 20.84
N ARG A 54 -18.05 3.05 19.74
CA ARG A 54 -17.71 2.33 18.50
C ARG A 54 -17.07 3.29 17.51
N HIS A 55 -15.97 2.88 16.91
CA HIS A 55 -15.28 3.66 15.90
C HIS A 55 -14.48 2.76 14.95
N GLU A 56 -14.60 2.99 13.64
CA GLU A 56 -13.87 2.26 12.58
C GLU A 56 -13.90 0.72 12.74
N GLY A 57 -15.07 0.18 13.08
CA GLY A 57 -15.28 -1.27 13.24
C GLY A 57 -14.61 -1.88 14.47
N ALA A 58 -14.22 -1.07 15.45
CA ALA A 58 -13.79 -1.50 16.78
C ALA A 58 -14.69 -0.92 17.86
N GLU A 59 -14.80 -1.63 18.98
CA GLU A 59 -15.52 -1.20 20.17
C GLU A 59 -14.50 -0.89 21.27
N TYR A 60 -14.57 0.29 21.88
CA TYR A 60 -13.64 0.76 22.90
C TYR A 60 -14.37 0.90 24.23
N HIS A 61 -13.84 0.27 25.29
CA HIS A 61 -14.37 0.34 26.66
C HIS A 61 -13.56 1.33 27.47
N PHE A 62 -14.18 2.10 28.36
CA PHE A 62 -13.51 3.17 29.13
C PHE A 62 -13.69 3.00 30.64
N GLU A 63 -12.70 3.44 31.43
CA GLU A 63 -12.73 3.37 32.90
C GLU A 63 -13.81 4.30 33.49
N SER A 64 -14.11 5.39 32.78
CA SER A 64 -15.05 6.43 33.18
C SER A 64 -15.68 7.17 31.99
N ALA A 65 -16.74 7.95 32.26
CA ALA A 65 -17.37 8.81 31.27
C ALA A 65 -16.43 9.92 30.76
N GLU A 66 -15.55 10.43 31.62
CA GLU A 66 -14.56 11.45 31.27
C GLU A 66 -13.54 10.91 30.28
N SER A 67 -13.05 9.69 30.49
CA SER A 67 -12.12 9.04 29.57
C SER A 67 -12.77 8.81 28.20
N ARG A 68 -14.02 8.35 28.17
CA ARG A 68 -14.81 8.26 26.93
C ARG A 68 -14.93 9.61 26.23
N ALA A 69 -15.19 10.68 26.97
CA ALA A 69 -15.29 12.03 26.40
C ALA A 69 -13.95 12.49 25.77
N VAL A 70 -12.82 12.20 26.41
CA VAL A 70 -11.48 12.47 25.86
C VAL A 70 -11.25 11.72 24.55
N PHE A 71 -11.62 10.43 24.50
CA PHE A 71 -11.54 9.65 23.27
C PHE A 71 -12.42 10.24 22.16
N VAL A 72 -13.68 10.56 22.47
CA VAL A 72 -14.63 11.10 21.49
C VAL A 72 -14.14 12.42 20.90
N ALA A 73 -13.50 13.26 21.72
CA ALA A 73 -12.94 14.55 21.32
C ALA A 73 -11.71 14.43 20.39
N ASP A 74 -10.91 13.36 20.50
CA ASP A 74 -9.72 13.14 19.66
C ASP A 74 -9.54 11.66 19.30
N LYS A 75 -10.47 11.14 18.49
CA LYS A 75 -10.42 9.74 18.04
C LYS A 75 -9.15 9.42 17.26
N GLY A 76 -8.59 10.38 16.52
CA GLY A 76 -7.36 10.20 15.74
C GLY A 76 -6.12 9.89 16.59
N LYS A 77 -6.12 10.33 17.86
CA LYS A 77 -5.07 10.03 18.82
C LYS A 77 -5.27 8.70 19.54
N TYR A 78 -6.50 8.40 19.95
CA TYR A 78 -6.79 7.30 20.87
C TYR A 78 -7.29 6.01 20.20
N ALA A 79 -7.86 6.09 19.00
CA ALA A 79 -8.28 4.91 18.27
C ALA A 79 -7.08 4.11 17.72
N ALA A 80 -7.32 2.83 17.44
CA ALA A 80 -6.33 1.99 16.80
C ALA A 80 -6.03 2.51 15.38
N VAL A 81 -4.74 2.67 15.07
CA VAL A 81 -4.26 3.12 13.76
C VAL A 81 -4.81 2.22 12.66
N ASP A 82 -5.15 2.83 11.52
CA ASP A 82 -5.65 2.13 10.34
C ASP A 82 -6.89 1.28 10.62
N GLY A 83 -7.85 1.80 11.39
CA GLY A 83 -9.05 1.06 11.79
C GLY A 83 -8.74 -0.28 12.47
N GLY A 84 -7.58 -0.37 13.13
CA GLY A 84 -7.06 -1.61 13.71
C GLY A 84 -6.63 -2.66 12.69
N ALA A 85 -6.15 -2.27 11.50
CA ALA A 85 -5.37 -3.16 10.63
C ALA A 85 -4.11 -3.67 11.37
N CYS A 86 -3.54 -4.78 10.92
CA CYS A 86 -2.33 -5.31 11.57
C CYS A 86 -1.16 -4.32 11.42
N GLY A 87 -0.67 -3.76 12.52
CA GLY A 87 0.38 -2.75 12.52
C GLY A 87 1.70 -3.21 11.87
N SER A 88 1.98 -4.52 11.86
CA SER A 88 3.16 -5.06 11.18
C SER A 88 2.99 -5.20 9.66
N MET A 89 1.77 -5.46 9.19
CA MET A 89 1.48 -5.75 7.78
C MET A 89 0.98 -4.52 7.02
N GLY A 90 0.47 -3.50 7.74
CA GLY A 90 0.06 -2.21 7.19
C GLY A 90 -1.45 -2.11 6.90
N PRO A 91 -1.89 -0.94 6.41
CA PRO A 91 -3.32 -0.59 6.24
C PRO A 91 -4.08 -1.47 5.25
N LEU A 92 -3.37 -2.02 4.26
CA LEU A 92 -3.92 -2.88 3.21
C LEU A 92 -3.87 -4.37 3.58
N SER A 93 -3.79 -4.68 4.88
CA SER A 93 -3.82 -6.03 5.41
C SER A 93 -5.16 -6.36 6.08
N GLY A 94 -5.30 -7.59 6.57
CA GLY A 94 -6.39 -7.98 7.45
C GLY A 94 -6.37 -7.22 8.79
N VAL A 95 -7.47 -7.30 9.52
CA VAL A 95 -7.61 -6.65 10.82
C VAL A 95 -6.82 -7.36 11.92
N GLY A 96 -6.26 -6.59 12.85
CA GLY A 96 -5.62 -7.09 14.06
C GLY A 96 -6.63 -7.42 15.17
N ASP A 97 -6.12 -8.09 16.21
CA ASP A 97 -6.86 -8.47 17.41
C ASP A 97 -6.62 -7.44 18.53
N ALA A 98 -7.70 -6.89 19.10
CA ALA A 98 -7.62 -5.86 20.15
C ALA A 98 -6.94 -6.36 21.43
N ARG A 99 -6.93 -7.69 21.69
CA ARG A 99 -6.19 -8.29 22.80
C ARG A 99 -4.67 -8.27 22.56
N ARG A 100 -4.26 -8.11 21.30
CA ARG A 100 -2.87 -7.98 20.88
C ARG A 100 -2.61 -6.53 20.49
N ALA A 101 -2.63 -5.65 21.47
CA ALA A 101 -2.37 -4.23 21.28
C ALA A 101 -0.98 -3.80 21.78
N THR A 102 -0.49 -2.67 21.28
CA THR A 102 0.63 -1.93 21.87
C THR A 102 0.48 -0.43 21.60
N VAL A 103 1.09 0.40 22.43
CA VAL A 103 1.22 1.83 22.19
C VAL A 103 2.63 2.11 21.70
N TYR A 104 2.75 2.80 20.57
CA TYR A 104 4.03 3.22 20.01
C TYR A 104 3.91 4.66 19.51
N GLN A 105 4.84 5.53 19.96
CA GLN A 105 4.82 6.97 19.65
C GLN A 105 3.45 7.63 19.88
N GLY A 106 2.81 7.27 21.01
CA GLY A 106 1.51 7.82 21.39
C GLY A 106 0.33 7.36 20.55
N LYS A 107 0.49 6.30 19.74
CA LYS A 107 -0.58 5.71 18.93
C LYS A 107 -0.82 4.25 19.28
N LEU A 108 -2.07 3.82 19.21
CA LEU A 108 -2.51 2.45 19.49
C LEU A 108 -2.43 1.58 18.23
N TYR A 109 -1.80 0.41 18.31
CA TYR A 109 -1.69 -0.55 17.20
C TYR A 109 -2.22 -1.92 17.61
N PHE A 110 -2.95 -2.58 16.72
CA PHE A 110 -3.39 -3.98 16.87
C PHE A 110 -2.57 -4.92 15.98
N PHE A 111 -2.53 -6.20 16.35
CA PHE A 111 -1.74 -7.20 15.62
C PHE A 111 -2.54 -8.47 15.35
N ALA A 112 -2.39 -9.03 14.15
CA ALA A 112 -3.05 -10.27 13.75
C ALA A 112 -2.52 -11.50 14.51
N SER A 113 -1.27 -11.44 14.99
CA SER A 113 -0.63 -12.51 15.75
C SER A 113 0.48 -11.95 16.65
N ASP A 114 0.92 -12.74 17.63
CA ASP A 114 2.06 -12.37 18.48
C ASP A 114 3.35 -12.25 17.67
N GLY A 115 3.51 -13.02 16.59
CA GLY A 115 4.60 -12.87 15.64
C GLY A 115 4.59 -11.52 14.91
N CYS A 116 3.40 -11.01 14.56
CA CYS A 116 3.26 -9.65 14.01
C CYS A 116 3.64 -8.60 15.05
N LYS A 117 3.15 -8.73 16.30
CA LYS A 117 3.50 -7.82 17.40
C LYS A 117 5.01 -7.79 17.65
N ALA A 118 5.65 -8.95 17.74
CA ALA A 118 7.09 -9.07 17.93
C ALA A 118 7.88 -8.48 16.75
N THR A 119 7.41 -8.67 15.52
CA THR A 119 8.04 -8.07 14.32
C THR A 119 7.97 -6.56 14.35
N PHE A 120 6.79 -6.00 14.67
CA PHE A 120 6.61 -4.56 14.81
C PHE A 120 7.50 -3.99 15.91
N LEU A 121 7.49 -4.56 17.12
CA LEU A 121 8.29 -4.06 18.24
C LEU A 121 9.80 -4.09 17.99
N ARG A 122 10.27 -5.02 17.14
CA ARG A 122 11.68 -5.10 16.74
C ARG A 122 12.09 -3.97 15.81
N ASP A 123 11.23 -3.58 14.86
CA ASP A 123 11.53 -2.56 13.86
C ASP A 123 10.26 -1.85 13.36
N PRO A 124 9.68 -0.93 14.16
CA PRO A 124 8.42 -0.26 13.80
C PRO A 124 8.53 0.57 12.52
N GLY A 125 9.71 1.15 12.25
CA GLY A 125 9.96 1.98 11.07
C GLY A 125 9.84 1.21 9.76
N LYS A 126 10.12 -0.10 9.77
CA LYS A 126 9.89 -0.98 8.62
C LYS A 126 8.44 -1.48 8.50
N CYS A 127 7.53 -1.06 9.38
CA CYS A 127 6.13 -1.48 9.39
C CYS A 127 5.13 -0.33 9.16
N ILE A 128 5.42 0.88 9.63
CA ILE A 128 4.49 2.01 9.61
C ILE A 128 4.58 2.78 8.28
N GLU A 129 3.52 2.76 7.48
CA GLU A 129 3.45 3.60 6.28
C GLU A 129 3.13 5.04 6.65
N VAL A 130 3.96 5.96 6.16
CA VAL A 130 3.78 7.39 6.38
C VAL A 130 3.50 8.05 5.04
N ALA A 131 2.52 8.96 5.00
CA ALA A 131 2.31 9.81 3.84
C ALA A 131 3.56 10.67 3.62
N ALA A 132 4.07 10.68 2.39
CA ALA A 132 5.23 11.48 2.05
C ALA A 132 4.89 12.98 2.12
N ALA A 133 5.84 13.78 2.61
CA ALA A 133 5.75 15.22 2.54
C ALA A 133 5.69 15.68 1.07
N LYS A 134 4.97 16.78 0.82
CA LYS A 134 4.94 17.43 -0.48
C LYS A 134 6.34 17.98 -0.79
N PRO A 135 6.92 17.70 -1.97
CA PRO A 135 8.23 18.24 -2.34
C PRO A 135 8.13 19.74 -2.54
N THR A 136 9.22 20.43 -2.25
CA THR A 136 9.38 21.88 -2.40
C THR A 136 10.59 22.16 -3.29
N GLY A 137 10.48 23.16 -4.17
CA GLY A 137 11.61 23.68 -4.92
C GLY A 137 11.25 25.01 -5.59
N ASP A 138 12.10 25.47 -6.49
CA ASP A 138 11.94 26.74 -7.18
C ASP A 138 11.13 26.61 -8.49
N ALA A 139 10.86 27.76 -9.12
CA ALA A 139 10.11 27.81 -10.37
C ALA A 139 10.81 27.06 -11.51
N ALA A 140 12.15 27.08 -11.56
CA ALA A 140 12.92 26.38 -12.60
C ALA A 140 12.75 24.87 -12.48
N ALA A 141 12.76 24.32 -11.26
CA ALA A 141 12.53 22.90 -11.03
C ALA A 141 11.09 22.49 -11.36
N THR A 142 10.08 23.34 -11.10
CA THR A 142 8.70 23.08 -11.51
C THR A 142 8.51 23.13 -13.02
N GLU A 143 9.07 24.15 -13.69
CA GLU A 143 9.02 24.29 -15.15
C GLU A 143 9.70 23.11 -15.83
N ARG A 144 10.89 22.72 -15.35
CA ARG A 144 11.60 21.56 -15.85
C ARG A 144 10.81 20.27 -15.67
N ALA A 145 10.16 20.05 -14.52
CA ALA A 145 9.30 18.89 -14.35
C ALA A 145 8.09 18.88 -15.29
N ALA A 146 7.52 20.05 -15.62
CA ALA A 146 6.44 20.14 -16.60
C ALA A 146 6.90 19.67 -17.99
N GLU A 147 8.08 20.11 -18.44
CA GLU A 147 8.68 19.64 -19.71
C GLU A 147 8.88 18.11 -19.73
N LEU A 148 9.39 17.55 -18.63
CA LEU A 148 9.61 16.11 -18.50
C LEU A 148 8.29 15.33 -18.51
N LEU A 149 7.25 15.86 -17.86
CA LEU A 149 5.90 15.30 -17.91
C LEU A 149 5.29 15.37 -19.30
N ASP A 150 5.53 16.44 -20.06
CA ASP A 150 5.06 16.56 -21.44
C ASP A 150 5.73 15.54 -22.36
N LYS A 151 7.06 15.36 -22.23
CA LYS A 151 7.80 14.31 -22.94
C LYS A 151 7.27 12.92 -22.61
N LEU A 152 7.11 12.61 -21.32
CA LEU A 152 6.56 11.33 -20.87
C LEU A 152 5.13 11.13 -21.39
N THR A 153 4.30 12.17 -21.34
CA THR A 153 2.92 12.15 -21.84
C THR A 153 2.89 11.87 -23.34
N ALA A 154 3.72 12.54 -24.13
CA ALA A 154 3.85 12.31 -25.57
C ALA A 154 4.27 10.87 -25.86
N TRP A 155 5.30 10.37 -25.17
CA TRP A 155 5.78 9.00 -25.32
C TRP A 155 4.73 7.94 -24.95
N CYS A 156 3.91 8.22 -23.93
CA CYS A 156 2.81 7.37 -23.51
C CYS A 156 1.64 7.31 -24.51
N GLY A 157 1.63 8.13 -25.57
CA GLY A 157 0.53 8.19 -26.56
C GLY A 157 -0.17 9.55 -26.64
N GLY A 158 0.27 10.52 -25.83
CA GLY A 158 -0.22 11.90 -25.86
C GLY A 158 -1.44 12.15 -24.96
N ALA A 159 -1.72 13.44 -24.74
CA ALA A 159 -2.79 13.88 -23.85
C ALA A 159 -4.18 13.40 -24.28
N GLU A 160 -4.45 13.32 -25.58
CA GLU A 160 -5.75 12.89 -26.10
C GLU A 160 -5.99 11.39 -25.87
N ALA A 161 -5.00 10.52 -26.12
CA ALA A 161 -5.13 9.10 -25.81
C ALA A 161 -5.34 8.88 -24.30
N LEU A 162 -4.61 9.61 -23.45
CA LEU A 162 -4.82 9.59 -22.01
C LEU A 162 -6.22 10.07 -21.62
N LYS A 163 -6.76 11.09 -22.28
CA LYS A 163 -8.11 11.59 -22.04
C LYS A 163 -9.17 10.56 -22.43
N GLN A 164 -8.98 9.87 -23.55
CA GLN A 164 -9.89 8.82 -24.03
C GLN A 164 -9.82 7.53 -23.19
N LEU A 165 -8.73 7.28 -22.48
CA LEU A 165 -8.63 6.18 -21.52
C LEU A 165 -9.53 6.44 -20.30
N GLN A 166 -10.74 5.86 -20.33
CA GLN A 166 -11.75 5.98 -19.27
C GLN A 166 -11.67 4.85 -18.24
N THR A 167 -11.40 3.63 -18.69
CA THR A 167 -11.30 2.45 -17.81
C THR A 167 -10.09 1.59 -18.13
N LEU A 168 -9.56 0.92 -17.11
CA LEU A 168 -8.46 -0.02 -17.21
C LEU A 168 -8.70 -1.20 -16.27
N GLU A 169 -8.51 -2.42 -16.76
CA GLU A 169 -8.43 -3.65 -15.96
C GLU A 169 -7.06 -4.29 -16.19
N MET A 170 -6.36 -4.60 -15.10
CA MET A 170 -5.07 -5.28 -15.12
C MET A 170 -5.16 -6.53 -14.23
N THR A 171 -4.50 -7.60 -14.64
CA THR A 171 -4.38 -8.81 -13.81
C THR A 171 -2.93 -9.21 -13.62
N THR A 172 -2.59 -9.68 -12.43
CA THR A 172 -1.31 -10.36 -12.15
C THR A 172 -1.57 -11.66 -11.41
N THR A 173 -0.69 -12.64 -11.60
CA THR A 173 -0.73 -13.92 -10.91
C THR A 173 0.59 -14.13 -10.19
N ASN A 174 0.51 -14.31 -8.87
CA ASN A 174 1.64 -14.69 -8.04
C ASN A 174 1.42 -16.10 -7.48
N VAL A 175 2.42 -16.96 -7.62
CA VAL A 175 2.39 -18.32 -7.10
C VAL A 175 3.42 -18.44 -5.98
N THR A 176 2.96 -18.71 -4.76
CA THR A 176 3.83 -18.90 -3.59
C THR A 176 3.77 -20.35 -3.14
N LYS A 177 4.92 -20.98 -2.95
CA LYS A 177 5.02 -22.34 -2.40
C LYS A 177 5.37 -22.27 -0.92
N SER A 178 4.61 -23.00 -0.10
CA SER A 178 4.88 -23.17 1.33
C SER A 178 4.81 -24.66 1.67
N GLY A 179 5.99 -25.30 1.77
CA GLY A 179 6.09 -26.76 1.80
C GLY A 179 5.56 -27.34 0.48
N ASP A 180 4.69 -28.36 0.59
CA ASP A 180 4.07 -29.01 -0.58
C ASP A 180 2.83 -28.27 -1.10
N LYS A 181 2.40 -27.20 -0.41
CA LYS A 181 1.22 -26.42 -0.81
C LYS A 181 1.61 -25.26 -1.71
N GLU A 182 0.89 -25.13 -2.81
CA GLU A 182 0.97 -24.01 -3.72
C GLU A 182 -0.23 -23.08 -3.49
N TRP A 183 0.06 -21.80 -3.33
CA TRP A 183 -0.93 -20.74 -3.17
C TRP A 183 -0.87 -19.84 -4.37
N LYS A 184 -1.93 -19.86 -5.17
CA LYS A 184 -2.09 -18.97 -6.31
C LYS A 184 -2.90 -17.76 -5.87
N ASN A 185 -2.28 -16.59 -5.95
CA ASN A 185 -2.96 -15.30 -5.86
C ASN A 185 -3.17 -14.77 -7.28
N VAL A 186 -4.41 -14.45 -7.62
CA VAL A 186 -4.75 -13.65 -8.79
C VAL A 186 -5.21 -12.29 -8.30
N ARG A 187 -4.45 -11.26 -8.63
CA ARG A 187 -4.81 -9.87 -8.38
C ARG A 187 -5.50 -9.29 -9.61
N THR A 188 -6.66 -8.68 -9.42
CA THR A 188 -7.35 -7.92 -10.47
C THR A 188 -7.53 -6.48 -10.04
N THR A 189 -6.88 -5.56 -10.74
CA THR A 189 -6.92 -4.13 -10.48
C THR A 189 -7.83 -3.48 -11.53
N ARG A 190 -8.90 -2.81 -11.08
CA ARG A 190 -9.91 -2.13 -11.91
C ARG A 190 -9.91 -0.65 -11.60
N ILE A 191 -9.87 0.14 -12.66
CA ILE A 191 -9.73 1.59 -12.59
C ILE A 191 -10.77 2.20 -13.50
N ALA A 192 -11.68 2.99 -12.93
CA ALA A 192 -12.47 3.94 -13.69
C ALA A 192 -11.94 5.33 -13.37
N PHE A 193 -11.29 5.94 -14.37
CA PHE A 193 -10.69 7.24 -14.21
C PHE A 193 -11.76 8.31 -13.97
N PRO A 194 -11.45 9.36 -13.19
CA PRO A 194 -10.13 9.66 -12.64
C PRO A 194 -9.77 8.95 -11.33
N ASP A 195 -10.73 8.56 -10.50
CA ASP A 195 -10.48 8.28 -9.08
C ASP A 195 -11.32 7.14 -8.48
N ARG A 196 -11.89 6.26 -9.30
CA ARG A 196 -12.56 5.04 -8.85
C ARG A 196 -11.64 3.85 -9.04
N PHE A 197 -11.29 3.22 -7.92
CA PHE A 197 -10.36 2.10 -7.88
C PHE A 197 -10.99 0.91 -7.17
N ALA A 198 -10.75 -0.28 -7.70
CA ALA A 198 -11.02 -1.54 -7.01
C ALA A 198 -9.86 -2.50 -7.26
N GLU A 199 -9.40 -3.20 -6.24
CA GLU A 199 -8.37 -4.23 -6.39
C GLU A 199 -8.77 -5.47 -5.61
N ARG A 200 -8.87 -6.59 -6.31
CA ARG A 200 -9.25 -7.89 -5.76
C ARG A 200 -8.06 -8.82 -5.74
N ASP A 201 -7.77 -9.38 -4.59
CA ASP A 201 -6.83 -10.48 -4.42
C ASP A 201 -7.61 -11.77 -4.17
N ALA A 202 -7.56 -12.69 -5.14
CA ALA A 202 -8.18 -14.02 -5.06
C ALA A 202 -7.12 -15.09 -4.78
N TRP A 203 -7.23 -15.73 -3.63
CA TRP A 203 -6.36 -16.80 -3.14
C TRP A 203 -7.11 -18.12 -3.11
N ASN A 204 -6.92 -18.97 -4.13
CA ASN A 204 -7.67 -20.22 -4.28
C ASN A 204 -9.20 -19.98 -4.15
N ASP A 205 -9.83 -20.47 -3.08
CA ASP A 205 -11.27 -20.37 -2.81
C ASP A 205 -11.69 -19.14 -1.96
N SER A 206 -10.78 -18.20 -1.72
CA SER A 206 -11.05 -16.98 -0.95
C SER A 206 -10.67 -15.74 -1.75
N TRP A 207 -11.35 -14.62 -1.51
CA TRP A 207 -10.91 -13.34 -2.04
C TRP A 207 -11.22 -12.21 -1.07
N TRP A 208 -10.42 -11.16 -1.21
CA TRP A 208 -10.67 -9.86 -0.59
C TRP A 208 -10.50 -8.77 -1.65
N GLU A 209 -11.26 -7.69 -1.53
CA GLU A 209 -11.20 -6.55 -2.44
C GLU A 209 -11.18 -5.25 -1.64
N PHE A 210 -10.33 -4.31 -2.03
CA PHE A 210 -10.44 -2.90 -1.60
C PHE A 210 -11.08 -2.09 -2.71
N VAL A 211 -11.90 -1.13 -2.31
CA VAL A 211 -12.58 -0.18 -3.19
C VAL A 211 -12.36 1.22 -2.66
N SER A 212 -12.11 2.17 -3.56
CA SER A 212 -12.18 3.61 -3.28
C SER A 212 -12.96 4.27 -4.41
N ALA A 213 -14.08 4.91 -4.08
CA ALA A 213 -14.93 5.61 -5.04
C ALA A 213 -15.70 6.73 -4.35
N GLY A 214 -15.85 7.90 -4.99
CA GLY A 214 -16.62 9.01 -4.44
C GLY A 214 -16.10 9.53 -3.09
N GLY A 215 -14.80 9.41 -2.84
CA GLY A 215 -14.18 9.82 -1.57
C GLY A 215 -14.37 8.84 -0.41
N VAL A 216 -15.08 7.72 -0.59
CA VAL A 216 -15.27 6.68 0.44
C VAL A 216 -14.53 5.41 0.08
N GLY A 217 -14.15 4.65 1.11
CA GLY A 217 -13.39 3.41 0.98
C GLY A 217 -14.16 2.22 1.53
N GLY A 218 -13.98 1.05 0.93
CA GLY A 218 -14.61 -0.19 1.39
C GLY A 218 -13.71 -1.40 1.23
N SER A 219 -13.99 -2.44 2.00
CA SER A 219 -13.45 -3.77 1.79
C SER A 219 -14.59 -4.75 1.56
N LYS A 220 -14.40 -5.70 0.64
CA LYS A 220 -15.36 -6.75 0.30
C LYS A 220 -14.69 -8.11 0.35
N SER A 221 -15.42 -9.13 0.80
CA SER A 221 -15.02 -10.53 0.76
C SER A 221 -16.26 -11.41 0.58
N HIS A 222 -16.09 -12.74 0.60
CA HIS A 222 -17.22 -13.67 0.66
C HIS A 222 -18.14 -13.48 1.86
N LYS A 223 -17.61 -12.95 2.97
CA LYS A 223 -18.31 -12.92 4.27
C LYS A 223 -18.96 -11.57 4.57
N GLU A 224 -18.35 -10.49 4.10
CA GLU A 224 -18.75 -9.15 4.49
C GLU A 224 -18.36 -8.09 3.45
N SER A 225 -19.07 -6.98 3.49
CA SER A 225 -18.67 -5.72 2.90
C SER A 225 -18.73 -4.65 3.99
N ILE A 226 -17.60 -3.98 4.22
CA ILE A 226 -17.44 -3.00 5.30
C ILE A 226 -16.87 -1.69 4.76
N ALA A 227 -17.23 -0.59 5.42
CA ALA A 227 -16.56 0.69 5.20
C ALA A 227 -15.13 0.64 5.76
N LEU A 228 -14.18 1.27 5.06
CA LEU A 228 -12.81 1.41 5.53
C LEU A 228 -12.64 2.71 6.32
N ALA A 229 -11.80 2.64 7.37
CA ALA A 229 -11.16 3.79 7.96
C ALA A 229 -10.53 4.69 6.88
N GLU A 230 -10.61 6.01 7.05
CA GLU A 230 -10.11 6.96 6.06
C GLU A 230 -8.61 6.78 5.80
N SER A 231 -7.81 6.46 6.83
CA SER A 231 -6.37 6.24 6.66
C SER A 231 -6.08 5.00 5.78
N ARG A 232 -6.91 3.95 5.86
CA ARG A 232 -6.80 2.77 4.99
C ARG A 232 -7.19 3.08 3.56
N ARG A 233 -8.29 3.84 3.36
CA ARG A 233 -8.68 4.32 2.03
C ARG A 233 -7.56 5.17 1.41
N ALA A 234 -7.00 6.11 2.17
CA ALA A 234 -5.90 6.94 1.71
C ALA A 234 -4.66 6.11 1.35
N ALA A 235 -4.33 5.08 2.13
CA ALA A 235 -3.27 4.14 1.79
C ALA A 235 -3.56 3.37 0.49
N PHE A 236 -4.81 2.96 0.27
CA PHE A 236 -5.22 2.30 -0.97
C PHE A 236 -5.09 3.24 -2.17
N VAL A 237 -5.49 4.51 -2.04
CA VAL A 237 -5.25 5.51 -3.10
C VAL A 237 -3.76 5.68 -3.38
N ARG A 238 -2.91 5.76 -2.36
CA ARG A 238 -1.44 5.79 -2.55
C ARG A 238 -0.90 4.53 -3.23
N TRP A 239 -1.47 3.36 -2.96
CA TRP A 239 -1.14 2.11 -3.67
C TRP A 239 -1.47 2.22 -5.15
N MET A 240 -2.66 2.71 -5.49
CA MET A 240 -3.09 2.91 -6.88
C MET A 240 -2.23 3.93 -7.63
N LEU A 241 -1.77 4.97 -6.94
CA LEU A 241 -0.84 5.97 -7.47
C LEU A 241 0.56 5.41 -7.73
N ARG A 242 0.86 4.14 -7.45
CA ARG A 242 2.12 3.50 -7.88
C ARG A 242 2.05 2.96 -9.31
N HIS A 243 0.90 3.03 -9.97
CA HIS A 243 0.77 2.78 -11.40
C HIS A 243 1.09 4.06 -12.18
N PRO A 244 2.10 4.08 -13.08
CA PRO A 244 2.49 5.28 -13.82
C PRO A 244 1.32 5.93 -14.58
N ILE A 245 0.45 5.10 -15.16
CA ILE A 245 -0.73 5.59 -15.88
C ILE A 245 -1.73 6.32 -14.96
N VAL A 246 -1.86 5.88 -13.71
CA VAL A 246 -2.72 6.54 -12.73
C VAL A 246 -2.14 7.89 -12.35
N LEU A 247 -0.83 7.97 -12.07
CA LEU A 247 -0.15 9.25 -11.81
C LEU A 247 -0.33 10.24 -12.97
N LEU A 248 -0.08 9.80 -14.20
CA LEU A 248 -0.23 10.65 -15.39
C LEU A 248 -1.68 11.13 -15.56
N LYS A 249 -2.67 10.31 -15.21
CA LYS A 249 -4.09 10.69 -15.25
C LYS A 249 -4.49 11.68 -14.15
N MET A 250 -3.67 11.84 -13.11
CA MET A 250 -3.88 12.81 -12.05
C MET A 250 -3.17 14.15 -12.29
N ARG A 251 -2.33 14.27 -13.33
CA ARG A 251 -1.44 15.43 -13.56
C ARG A 251 -2.14 16.79 -13.61
N ASP A 252 -3.38 16.81 -14.11
CA ASP A 252 -4.16 18.04 -14.30
C ASP A 252 -5.08 18.35 -13.09
N ARG A 253 -5.01 17.55 -12.01
CA ARG A 253 -5.90 17.69 -10.85
C ARG A 253 -5.26 18.52 -9.73
N PRO A 254 -6.10 19.23 -8.93
CA PRO A 254 -5.62 19.89 -7.73
C PRO A 254 -4.87 18.93 -6.79
N GLY A 255 -3.75 19.39 -6.24
CA GLY A 255 -2.91 18.59 -5.35
C GLY A 255 -1.86 17.71 -6.05
N PHE A 256 -1.82 17.70 -7.39
CA PHE A 256 -0.68 17.17 -8.13
C PHE A 256 0.48 18.17 -8.11
N VAL A 257 1.68 17.67 -7.87
CA VAL A 257 2.90 18.47 -7.78
C VAL A 257 4.01 17.70 -8.47
N ALA A 258 4.76 18.37 -9.34
CA ALA A 258 5.93 17.80 -9.97
C ALA A 258 7.12 18.75 -9.84
N MET A 259 8.28 18.17 -9.53
CA MET A 259 9.54 18.89 -9.32
C MET A 259 10.65 18.12 -10.02
N ALA A 260 11.50 18.80 -10.78
CA ALA A 260 12.71 18.18 -11.32
C ALA A 260 13.57 17.72 -10.15
N ASP A 261 14.23 16.57 -10.32
CA ASP A 261 15.07 15.96 -9.30
C ASP A 261 16.43 15.64 -9.90
N GLU A 262 17.46 15.59 -9.06
CA GLU A 262 18.79 15.22 -9.51
C GLU A 262 18.87 13.70 -9.71
N PRO A 263 19.51 13.23 -10.79
CA PRO A 263 19.90 11.83 -10.89
C PRO A 263 20.84 11.51 -9.72
N LYS A 264 20.48 10.55 -8.86
CA LYS A 264 21.44 10.08 -7.85
C LYS A 264 22.50 9.22 -8.57
N ALA A 265 23.62 8.94 -7.91
CA ALA A 265 24.55 7.91 -8.37
C ALA A 265 23.86 6.53 -8.24
N GLU A 266 22.96 6.22 -9.17
CA GLU A 266 22.04 5.09 -9.09
C GLU A 266 22.59 3.85 -9.79
N SER A 267 22.22 2.67 -9.30
CA SER A 267 22.52 1.39 -9.94
C SER A 267 21.83 1.20 -11.30
N VAL A 268 20.85 2.06 -11.63
CA VAL A 268 20.13 2.07 -12.90
C VAL A 268 20.07 3.52 -13.42
N PRO A 269 20.83 3.86 -14.47
CA PRO A 269 20.87 5.21 -15.00
C PRO A 269 19.49 5.67 -15.51
N GLY A 270 19.14 6.92 -15.21
CA GLY A 270 18.07 7.67 -15.86
C GLY A 270 18.61 9.03 -16.31
N ASP A 271 18.30 9.45 -17.52
CA ASP A 271 18.86 10.68 -18.09
C ASP A 271 18.25 11.93 -17.44
N ALA A 272 16.96 11.85 -17.09
CA ALA A 272 16.24 12.88 -16.35
C ALA A 272 15.33 12.24 -15.30
N VAL A 273 15.29 12.85 -14.11
CA VAL A 273 14.47 12.40 -12.98
C VAL A 273 13.55 13.53 -12.53
N MET A 274 12.33 13.17 -12.14
CA MET A 274 11.39 14.08 -11.50
C MET A 274 10.71 13.42 -10.31
N GLN A 275 10.39 14.22 -9.31
CA GLN A 275 9.51 13.87 -8.21
C GLN A 275 8.08 14.26 -8.56
N VAL A 276 7.16 13.31 -8.46
CA VAL A 276 5.73 13.53 -8.57
C VAL A 276 5.09 13.21 -7.23
N TRP A 277 4.34 14.17 -6.69
CA TRP A 277 3.58 14.02 -5.46
C TRP A 277 2.09 14.21 -5.70
N CYS A 278 1.29 13.30 -5.15
CA CYS A 278 -0.17 13.36 -5.17
C CYS A 278 -0.75 12.57 -4.00
N ALA A 279 -1.72 13.13 -3.28
CA ALA A 279 -2.43 12.45 -2.19
C ALA A 279 -1.52 11.77 -1.14
N GLY A 280 -0.38 12.39 -0.81
CA GLY A 280 0.60 11.85 0.14
C GLY A 280 1.46 10.70 -0.40
N ALA A 281 1.38 10.38 -1.69
CA ALA A 281 2.35 9.53 -2.37
C ALA A 281 3.40 10.41 -3.07
N LEU A 282 4.68 10.14 -2.81
CA LEU A 282 5.80 10.68 -3.57
C LEU A 282 6.40 9.57 -4.42
N THR A 283 6.53 9.80 -5.71
CA THR A 283 7.14 8.88 -6.67
C THR A 283 8.19 9.62 -7.46
N ARG A 284 9.43 9.11 -7.44
CA ARG A 284 10.47 9.54 -8.38
C ARG A 284 10.26 8.77 -9.68
N ILE A 285 10.31 9.48 -10.80
CA ILE A 285 10.11 8.92 -12.14
C ILE A 285 11.35 9.28 -12.94
N ALA A 286 12.00 8.27 -13.52
CA ALA A 286 13.06 8.48 -14.48
C ALA A 286 12.60 8.21 -15.90
N ILE A 287 13.03 9.09 -16.79
CA ILE A 287 12.79 8.99 -18.22
C ILE A 287 14.08 9.13 -19.01
N ARG A 288 14.07 8.62 -20.24
CA ARG A 288 15.08 8.95 -21.25
C ARG A 288 14.82 10.36 -21.75
N GLU A 289 15.81 11.24 -21.68
CA GLU A 289 15.61 12.65 -21.97
C GLU A 289 15.34 12.92 -23.44
N SER A 290 15.92 12.11 -24.33
CA SER A 290 15.82 12.30 -25.78
C SER A 290 14.41 12.06 -26.33
N ASP A 291 13.65 11.14 -25.76
CA ASP A 291 12.35 10.70 -26.31
C ASP A 291 11.22 10.59 -25.28
N GLY A 292 11.49 10.86 -24.00
CA GLY A 292 10.51 10.78 -22.92
C GLY A 292 10.21 9.36 -22.43
N SER A 293 10.97 8.34 -22.87
CA SER A 293 10.70 6.95 -22.50
C SER A 293 10.75 6.73 -21.01
N LEU A 294 9.70 6.14 -20.44
CA LEU A 294 9.70 5.71 -19.04
C LEU A 294 10.76 4.63 -18.81
N LEU A 295 11.60 4.80 -17.79
CA LEU A 295 12.66 3.83 -17.44
C LEU A 295 12.33 3.11 -16.14
N TRP A 296 12.10 3.86 -15.07
CA TRP A 296 11.78 3.31 -13.77
C TRP A 296 10.96 4.28 -12.93
N ILE A 297 10.31 3.75 -11.90
CA ILE A 297 9.77 4.55 -10.79
C ILE A 297 10.40 4.09 -9.47
N GLU A 298 10.52 5.01 -8.53
CA GLU A 298 10.97 4.76 -7.17
C GLU A 298 10.02 5.42 -6.16
N PHE A 299 9.71 4.73 -5.08
CA PHE A 299 8.87 5.23 -4.00
C PHE A 299 9.22 4.54 -2.67
N VAL A 300 8.86 5.17 -1.54
CA VAL A 300 8.94 4.52 -0.23
C VAL A 300 7.63 3.79 0.07
N GLY A 301 7.71 2.51 0.41
CA GLY A 301 6.54 1.71 0.73
C GLY A 301 6.78 0.21 0.64
N ARG A 302 5.68 -0.54 0.53
CA ARG A 302 5.68 -1.97 0.20
C ARG A 302 5.50 -2.18 -1.29
N ASP A 303 6.11 -3.21 -1.85
CA ASP A 303 5.84 -3.65 -3.23
C ASP A 303 5.84 -5.18 -3.32
N GLU A 304 4.78 -5.77 -2.77
CA GLU A 304 4.67 -7.21 -2.43
C GLU A 304 5.72 -7.69 -1.42
N THR A 305 6.33 -6.76 -0.70
CA THR A 305 7.22 -6.99 0.43
C THR A 305 6.46 -6.78 1.75
N LEU A 306 6.82 -7.52 2.80
CA LEU A 306 6.22 -7.33 4.13
C LEU A 306 6.73 -6.07 4.84
N LYS A 307 7.94 -5.61 4.47
CA LYS A 307 8.63 -4.46 5.07
C LYS A 307 8.59 -3.26 4.14
N ILE A 308 8.52 -2.09 4.74
CA ILE A 308 8.66 -0.82 4.05
C ILE A 308 10.12 -0.60 3.69
N GLY A 309 10.36 -0.20 2.46
CA GLY A 309 11.68 0.18 1.99
C GLY A 309 11.58 1.20 0.86
N THR A 310 12.75 1.58 0.34
CA THR A 310 12.81 2.25 -0.96
C THR A 310 12.62 1.18 -2.03
N MET A 311 11.50 1.26 -2.74
CA MET A 311 11.12 0.32 -3.79
C MET A 311 11.33 0.98 -5.14
N ARG A 312 12.02 0.29 -6.05
CA ARG A 312 12.19 0.71 -7.44
C ARG A 312 11.66 -0.36 -8.37
N ARG A 313 10.84 0.04 -9.35
CA ARG A 313 10.37 -0.81 -10.46
C ARG A 313 11.08 -0.36 -11.73
N VAL A 314 11.93 -1.22 -12.27
CA VAL A 314 12.66 -0.98 -13.53
C VAL A 314 11.90 -1.67 -14.65
N PHE A 315 11.32 -0.90 -15.56
CA PHE A 315 10.44 -1.43 -16.58
C PHE A 315 11.23 -2.05 -17.72
N THR A 316 10.86 -3.27 -18.09
CA THR A 316 11.57 -4.07 -19.10
C THR A 316 10.74 -4.29 -20.35
N ARG A 317 9.41 -4.14 -20.26
CA ARG A 317 8.49 -4.28 -21.40
C ARG A 317 7.31 -3.33 -21.28
N PHE A 318 6.88 -2.83 -22.42
CA PHE A 318 5.72 -1.95 -22.58
C PHE A 318 4.78 -2.47 -23.66
N GLU A 319 3.50 -2.21 -23.50
CA GLU A 319 2.47 -2.47 -24.51
C GLU A 319 1.60 -1.24 -24.70
N THR A 320 1.01 -1.12 -25.89
CA THR A 320 0.05 -0.05 -26.20
C THR A 320 -1.36 -0.60 -26.10
N VAL A 321 -2.13 -0.08 -25.14
CA VAL A 321 -3.52 -0.48 -24.89
C VAL A 321 -4.40 0.76 -25.11
N ASN A 322 -5.31 0.68 -26.09
CA ASN A 322 -6.19 1.79 -26.48
C ASN A 322 -5.43 3.12 -26.73
N GLY A 323 -4.36 3.04 -27.53
CA GLY A 323 -3.52 4.19 -27.88
C GLY A 323 -2.55 4.65 -26.78
N VAL A 324 -2.60 4.04 -25.59
CA VAL A 324 -1.74 4.41 -24.46
C VAL A 324 -0.67 3.35 -24.22
N ARG A 325 0.60 3.75 -24.29
CA ARG A 325 1.75 2.92 -23.96
C ARG A 325 1.94 2.86 -22.44
N MET A 326 2.04 1.66 -21.89
CA MET A 326 2.16 1.40 -20.46
C MET A 326 3.06 0.21 -20.14
N PRO A 327 3.71 0.18 -18.96
CA PRO A 327 4.54 -0.94 -18.57
C PRO A 327 3.71 -2.19 -18.28
N VAL A 328 4.19 -3.34 -18.76
CA VAL A 328 3.59 -4.66 -18.50
C VAL A 328 4.54 -5.64 -17.82
N GLU A 329 5.85 -5.37 -17.85
CA GLU A 329 6.87 -6.14 -17.12
C GLU A 329 7.89 -5.21 -16.46
N TRP A 330 8.36 -5.59 -15.27
CA TRP A 330 9.38 -4.87 -14.53
C TRP A 330 10.18 -5.76 -13.58
N LYS A 331 11.41 -5.34 -13.30
CA LYS A 331 12.22 -5.83 -12.19
C LYS A 331 11.97 -5.01 -10.94
N ARG A 332 12.07 -5.64 -9.76
CA ARG A 332 11.97 -4.96 -8.48
C ARG A 332 13.33 -4.87 -7.79
N ILE A 333 13.59 -3.72 -7.20
CA ILE A 333 14.76 -3.46 -6.36
C ILE A 333 14.23 -2.91 -5.03
N ALA A 334 14.60 -3.53 -3.91
CA ALA A 334 14.24 -3.11 -2.57
C ALA A 334 15.50 -2.69 -1.81
N ASP A 335 15.54 -1.47 -1.28
CA ASP A 335 16.68 -0.94 -0.52
C ASP A 335 18.02 -1.18 -1.27
N ASP A 336 18.03 -0.87 -2.58
CA ASP A 336 19.13 -1.05 -3.54
C ASP A 336 19.63 -2.49 -3.76
N LYS A 337 18.83 -3.48 -3.37
CA LYS A 337 19.08 -4.91 -3.64
C LYS A 337 18.06 -5.42 -4.65
N GLU A 338 18.55 -6.01 -5.73
CA GLU A 338 17.66 -6.67 -6.71
C GLU A 338 16.91 -7.80 -6.02
N GLU A 339 15.60 -7.75 -6.09
CA GLU A 339 14.74 -8.81 -5.60
C GLU A 339 14.74 -9.95 -6.62
N LYS A 340 14.62 -11.19 -6.14
CA LYS A 340 14.56 -12.36 -7.03
C LYS A 340 13.26 -12.43 -7.84
N SER A 341 12.29 -11.56 -7.56
CA SER A 341 10.98 -11.54 -8.18
C SER A 341 10.81 -10.39 -9.15
N GLU A 342 10.39 -10.73 -10.36
CA GLU A 342 9.93 -9.78 -11.37
C GLU A 342 8.42 -9.54 -11.20
N GLY A 343 7.90 -8.45 -11.75
CA GLY A 343 6.47 -8.19 -11.86
C GLY A 343 6.07 -8.24 -13.32
N ARG A 344 4.94 -8.88 -13.61
CA ARG A 344 4.37 -8.97 -14.96
C ARG A 344 2.85 -8.98 -14.90
N LEU A 345 2.23 -8.20 -15.79
CA LEU A 345 0.80 -8.29 -16.04
C LEU A 345 0.49 -9.53 -16.87
N ASP A 346 -0.48 -10.31 -16.44
CA ASP A 346 -1.05 -11.38 -17.27
C ASP A 346 -1.96 -10.79 -18.35
N THR A 347 -2.72 -9.74 -18.01
CA THR A 347 -3.57 -9.00 -18.95
C THR A 347 -3.62 -7.52 -18.61
N CYS A 348 -3.85 -6.70 -19.64
CA CYS A 348 -4.12 -5.29 -19.52
C CYS A 348 -5.16 -4.88 -20.57
N LYS A 349 -6.33 -4.42 -20.14
CA LYS A 349 -7.47 -4.11 -21.02
C LYS A 349 -8.01 -2.72 -20.70
N ALA A 350 -8.32 -1.96 -21.75
CA ALA A 350 -8.95 -0.65 -21.63
C ALA A 350 -10.37 -0.66 -22.23
N GLY A 351 -11.18 0.32 -21.86
CA GLY A 351 -12.57 0.41 -22.35
C GLY A 351 -13.49 -0.69 -21.82
N VAL A 352 -13.09 -1.34 -20.71
CA VAL A 352 -13.89 -2.34 -20.02
C VAL A 352 -15.09 -1.66 -19.40
N GLN A 353 -16.29 -2.19 -19.66
CA GLN A 353 -17.50 -1.81 -18.95
C GLN A 353 -17.54 -2.58 -17.62
N PHE A 354 -17.49 -1.84 -16.52
CA PHE A 354 -17.59 -2.43 -15.19
C PHE A 354 -19.04 -2.45 -14.73
N GLU A 355 -19.46 -3.55 -14.12
CA GLU A 355 -20.70 -3.62 -13.35
C GLU A 355 -20.70 -2.56 -12.24
N GLU A 356 -21.86 -1.97 -11.93
CA GLU A 356 -21.96 -0.91 -10.92
C GLU A 356 -21.42 -1.34 -9.55
N ASP A 357 -21.61 -2.62 -9.21
CA ASP A 357 -21.23 -3.19 -7.92
C ASP A 357 -19.71 -3.27 -7.69
N VAL A 358 -18.90 -3.20 -8.75
CA VAL A 358 -17.43 -3.23 -8.66
C VAL A 358 -16.94 -2.13 -7.70
N PHE A 359 -17.49 -0.93 -7.83
CA PHE A 359 -17.08 0.23 -7.04
C PHE A 359 -18.07 0.58 -5.92
N ARG A 360 -19.04 -0.28 -5.65
CA ARG A 360 -19.96 -0.07 -4.53
C ARG A 360 -19.20 -0.25 -3.23
N VAL A 361 -19.30 0.76 -2.38
CA VAL A 361 -18.87 0.71 -0.98
C VAL A 361 -20.13 0.46 -0.15
N ALA A 362 -20.09 -0.51 0.77
CA ALA A 362 -21.19 -0.69 1.72
C ALA A 362 -21.43 0.61 2.50
N LYS A 363 -22.69 0.90 2.80
CA LYS A 363 -23.01 1.93 3.79
C LYS A 363 -22.37 1.53 5.13
N GLU A 364 -21.97 2.52 5.91
CA GLU A 364 -21.31 2.33 7.22
C GLU A 364 -22.01 1.25 8.06
N TYR A 365 -21.25 0.62 8.96
CA TYR A 365 -21.64 -0.46 9.88
C TYR A 365 -23.09 -0.36 10.42
N GLU A 366 -24.08 -0.76 9.62
CA GLU A 366 -25.46 -0.99 10.05
C GLU A 366 -25.56 -2.47 10.48
N ARG A 367 -25.02 -2.80 11.65
CA ARG A 367 -25.47 -3.95 12.46
C ARG A 367 -25.28 -3.71 13.96
#